data_AF-A0A937XYE6-F1
#
_entry.id   AF-A0A937XYE6-F1
#
_cell.length_a   1.000
_cell.length_b   1.000
_cell.length_c   1.000
_cell.angle_alpha   90.00
_cell.angle_beta   90.00
_cell.angle_gamma   90.00
#
_symmetry.space_group_name_H-M   'P 1'
#
loop_
_entity.id
_entity.type
_entity.pdbx_description
1 polymer ?
#
loop_
_entity_poly.entity_id
_entity_poly.type
_entity_poly.pdbx_seq_one_letter_code
_entity_poly.pdbx_strand_id
1 'polypeptide(L)'
;TAAFALAFEEVRAEWTPTALVTLGFLTCGVSLGGMALLLYMLKTGTAGRVAANFYLTPGTTAVLGWLILGEALSPLAIVGFAIASAGVWLVHRAG
;
A
#
# COMPACT_ATOMS: atom_id res chain seq x y z
N THR A 1 -11.95 -25.49 -8.16
CA THR A 1 -10.99 -24.89 -9.11
C THR A 1 -9.57 -25.34 -8.85
N ALA A 2 -9.04 -25.30 -7.61
CA ALA A 2 -7.68 -25.77 -7.30
C ALA A 2 -7.42 -27.26 -7.68
N ALA A 3 -8.36 -28.17 -7.39
CA ALA A 3 -8.24 -29.58 -7.78
C ALA A 3 -8.32 -29.80 -9.31
N PHE A 4 -8.94 -28.87 -10.05
CA PHE A 4 -9.03 -28.92 -11.51
C PHE A 4 -7.76 -28.36 -12.14
N ALA A 5 -7.22 -27.24 -11.62
CA ALA A 5 -5.93 -26.70 -12.03
C ALA A 5 -4.78 -27.69 -11.81
N LEU A 6 -4.69 -28.34 -10.64
CA LEU A 6 -3.64 -29.34 -10.38
C LEU A 6 -3.77 -30.62 -11.25
N ALA A 7 -4.97 -30.92 -11.74
CA ALA A 7 -5.21 -32.09 -12.59
C ALA A 7 -4.98 -31.82 -14.08
N PHE A 8 -5.08 -30.56 -14.53
CA PHE A 8 -5.07 -30.20 -15.96
C PHE A 8 -4.02 -29.15 -16.34
N GLU A 9 -3.34 -28.53 -15.37
CA GLU A 9 -2.38 -27.45 -15.57
C GLU A 9 -1.04 -27.83 -14.93
N GLU A 10 0.05 -27.81 -15.70
CA GLU A 10 1.39 -27.97 -15.12
C GLU A 10 1.73 -26.72 -14.30
N VAL A 11 1.67 -26.84 -12.97
CA VAL A 11 2.11 -25.78 -12.06
C VAL A 11 3.64 -25.70 -12.09
N ARG A 12 4.19 -24.95 -13.06
CA ARG A 12 5.61 -24.60 -13.11
C ARG A 12 5.81 -23.18 -12.61
N ALA A 13 6.44 -23.06 -11.45
CA ALA A 13 6.99 -21.79 -10.98
C ALA A 13 8.37 -21.59 -11.62
N GLU A 14 8.51 -20.56 -12.45
CA GLU A 14 9.81 -20.16 -12.98
C GLU A 14 10.58 -19.33 -11.93
N TRP A 15 11.53 -19.99 -11.27
CA TRP A 15 12.37 -19.38 -10.24
C TRP A 15 13.49 -18.54 -10.86
N THR A 16 13.13 -17.35 -11.34
CA THR A 16 14.10 -16.35 -11.81
C THR A 16 14.58 -15.46 -10.65
N PRO A 17 15.74 -14.79 -10.78
CA PRO A 17 16.16 -13.78 -9.79
C PRO A 17 15.09 -12.71 -9.56
N THR A 18 14.39 -12.27 -10.62
CA THR A 18 13.27 -11.33 -10.53
C THR A 18 12.12 -11.89 -9.69
N ALA A 19 11.77 -13.16 -9.88
CA ALA A 19 10.75 -13.82 -9.07
C ALA A 19 11.13 -13.87 -7.59
N LEU A 20 12.39 -14.21 -7.28
CA LEU A 20 12.89 -14.23 -5.91
C LEU A 20 12.87 -12.84 -5.26
N VAL A 21 13.31 -11.80 -5.97
CA VAL A 21 13.28 -10.41 -5.47
C VAL A 21 11.85 -9.94 -5.25
N THR A 22 10.94 -10.26 -6.17
CA THR A 22 9.51 -9.90 -6.06
C THR A 22 8.87 -10.58 -4.86
N LEU A 23 9.09 -11.89 -4.69
CA LEU A 23 8.60 -12.65 -3.53
C LEU A 23 9.17 -12.13 -2.22
N GLY A 24 10.46 -11.81 -2.19
CA GLY A 24 11.11 -11.20 -1.04
C GLY A 24 10.50 -9.84 -0.70
N PHE A 25 10.26 -8.99 -1.69
CA PHE A 25 9.64 -7.68 -1.50
C PHE A 25 8.18 -7.79 -1.00
N LEU A 26 7.38 -8.67 -1.60
CA LEU A 26 5.98 -8.89 -1.18
C LEU A 26 5.89 -9.47 0.24
N THR A 27 6.78 -10.40 0.58
CA THR A 27 6.79 -11.03 1.91
C THR A 27 7.33 -10.07 2.97
N CYS A 28 8.53 -9.52 2.77
CA CYS A 28 9.20 -8.71 3.78
C CYS A 28 8.73 -7.26 3.78
N GLY A 29 8.65 -6.62 2.62
CA GLY A 29 8.29 -5.20 2.51
C GLY A 29 6.80 -4.97 2.70
N VAL A 30 5.98 -5.62 1.87
CA VAL A 30 4.53 -5.37 1.85
C VAL A 30 3.82 -6.05 3.03
N SER A 31 4.09 -7.32 3.29
CA SER A 31 3.37 -8.07 4.34
C SER A 31 3.96 -7.86 5.73
N LEU A 32 5.17 -8.37 6.00
CA LEU A 32 5.78 -8.28 7.34
C LEU A 32 6.04 -6.83 7.75
N GLY A 33 6.61 -6.03 6.84
CA GLY A 33 6.85 -4.60 7.05
C GLY A 33 5.56 -3.81 7.25
N GLY A 34 4.56 -4.03 6.40
CA GLY A 34 3.24 -3.40 6.54
C GLY A 34 2.56 -3.73 7.86
N MET A 35 2.54 -5.01 8.25
CA MET A 35 1.94 -5.44 9.51
C MET A 35 2.73 -4.92 10.73
N ALA A 36 4.06 -4.97 10.68
CA ALA A 36 4.90 -4.43 11.75
C ALA A 36 4.67 -2.92 11.94
N LEU A 37 4.55 -2.17 10.84
CA LEU A 37 4.24 -0.75 10.87
C LEU A 37 2.84 -0.49 11.42
N LEU A 38 1.83 -1.25 10.98
CA LEU A 38 0.47 -1.15 11.52
C LEU A 38 0.45 -1.40 13.02
N LEU A 39 1.10 -2.47 13.48
CA LEU A 39 1.19 -2.80 14.91
C LEU A 39 1.97 -1.74 15.68
N TYR A 40 3.03 -1.18 15.10
CA TYR A 40 3.76 -0.06 15.69
C TYR A 40 2.87 1.16 15.86
N MET A 41 2.16 1.57 14.80
CA MET A 41 1.25 2.71 14.84
C MET A 41 0.13 2.52 15.86
N LEU A 42 -0.38 1.29 16.01
CA LEU A 42 -1.42 0.96 16.99
C LEU A 42 -0.89 0.96 18.42
N LYS A 43 0.39 0.66 18.63
CA LYS A 43 1.05 0.78 19.94
C LYS A 43 1.32 2.23 20.33
N THR A 44 1.63 3.09 19.36
CA THR A 44 2.01 4.49 19.61
C THR A 44 0.86 5.50 19.45
N GLY A 45 -0.32 5.05 19.03
CA GLY A 45 -1.44 5.93 18.72
C GLY A 45 -2.80 5.26 18.86
N THR A 46 -3.86 6.03 18.66
CA THR A 46 -5.24 5.52 18.72
C THR A 46 -5.64 4.86 17.41
N ALA A 47 -6.58 3.91 17.46
CA ALA A 47 -7.11 3.25 16.26
C ALA A 47 -7.62 4.26 15.20
N GLY A 48 -8.19 5.40 15.64
CA GLY A 48 -8.62 6.48 14.75
C GLY A 48 -7.47 7.17 14.01
N ARG A 49 -6.32 7.42 14.67
CA ARG A 49 -5.12 8.00 14.03
C ARG A 49 -4.51 7.02 13.03
N VAL A 50 -4.50 5.73 13.36
CA VAL A 50 -4.02 4.68 12.45
C VAL A 50 -4.90 4.59 11.21
N ALA A 51 -6.23 4.58 11.38
CA ALA A 51 -7.17 4.57 10.27
C ALA A 51 -7.03 5.82 9.37
N ALA A 52 -6.80 6.99 9.97
CA ALA A 52 -6.63 8.24 9.22
C ALA A 52 -5.48 8.16 8.20
N ASN A 53 -4.33 7.56 8.56
CA ASN A 53 -3.20 7.43 7.64
C ASN A 53 -3.52 6.63 6.36
N PHE A 54 -4.44 5.66 6.41
CA PHE A 54 -4.81 4.88 5.23
C PHE A 54 -5.52 5.73 4.16
N TYR A 55 -6.18 6.83 4.54
CA TYR A 55 -6.77 7.76 3.57
C TYR A 55 -5.74 8.53 2.74
N LEU A 56 -4.47 8.57 3.17
CA LEU A 56 -3.39 9.17 2.38
C LEU A 56 -2.91 8.25 1.26
N THR A 57 -3.15 6.93 1.36
CA THR A 57 -2.68 5.92 0.40
C THR A 57 -2.97 6.27 -1.06
N PRO A 58 -4.22 6.55 -1.49
CA PRO A 58 -4.50 6.82 -2.90
C PRO A 58 -3.76 8.04 -3.44
N GLY A 59 -3.62 9.10 -2.64
CA GLY A 59 -2.91 10.30 -3.06
C GLY A 59 -1.40 10.10 -3.13
N THR A 60 -0.81 9.42 -2.15
CA THR A 60 0.61 9.03 -2.17
C THR A 60 0.92 8.15 -3.38
N THR A 61 0.07 7.17 -3.68
CA THR A 61 0.23 6.30 -4.87
C THR A 61 0.15 7.10 -6.17
N ALA A 62 -0.79 8.05 -6.29
CA ALA A 62 -0.89 8.90 -7.47
C ALA A 62 0.35 9.79 -7.66
N VAL A 63 0.89 10.35 -6.57
CA VAL A 63 2.15 11.13 -6.62
C VAL A 63 3.33 10.25 -7.05
N LEU A 64 3.44 9.03 -6.53
CA LEU A 64 4.48 8.09 -6.94
C LEU A 64 4.33 7.67 -8.41
N GLY A 65 3.09 7.44 -8.89
CA GLY A 65 2.80 7.17 -10.30
C GLY A 65 3.22 8.32 -11.21
N TRP A 66 2.92 9.57 -10.83
CA TRP A 66 3.37 10.74 -11.57
C TRP A 66 4.90 10.87 -11.61
N LEU A 67 5.59 10.64 -10.48
CA LEU A 67 7.04 10.79 -10.37
C LEU A 67 7.83 9.66 -11.07
N ILE A 68 7.41 8.40 -10.87
CA ILE A 68 8.18 7.23 -11.28
C ILE A 68 7.72 6.72 -12.65
N LEU A 69 6.40 6.72 -12.89
CA LEU A 69 5.80 6.19 -14.12
C LEU A 69 5.49 7.30 -15.14
N GLY A 70 5.53 8.58 -14.74
CA GLY A 70 5.20 9.71 -15.61
C GLY A 70 3.70 9.88 -15.88
N GLU A 71 2.84 9.30 -15.04
CA GLU A 71 1.39 9.37 -15.20
C GLU A 71 0.84 10.79 -14.96
N ALA A 72 -0.11 11.24 -15.78
CA ALA A 72 -0.68 12.58 -15.61
C ALA A 72 -1.47 12.70 -14.30
N LEU A 73 -1.07 13.66 -13.44
CA LEU A 73 -1.75 13.93 -12.19
C LEU A 73 -2.93 14.89 -12.42
N SER A 74 -4.16 14.38 -12.29
CA SER A 74 -5.36 15.19 -12.46
C SER A 74 -5.44 16.31 -11.41
N PRO A 75 -5.82 17.55 -11.79
CA PRO A 75 -6.07 18.63 -10.83
C PRO A 75 -7.09 18.24 -9.75
N LEU A 76 -8.11 17.46 -10.11
CA LEU A 76 -9.11 16.97 -9.15
C LEU A 76 -8.48 16.02 -8.12
N ALA A 77 -7.54 15.17 -8.54
CA ALA A 77 -6.82 14.27 -7.63
C ALA A 77 -5.95 15.06 -6.65
N ILE A 78 -5.31 16.15 -7.10
CA ILE A 78 -4.53 17.05 -6.24
C ILE A 78 -5.42 17.68 -5.17
N VAL A 79 -6.57 18.22 -5.57
CA VAL A 79 -7.53 18.83 -4.63
C VAL A 79 -8.06 17.78 -3.64
N GLY A 80 -8.46 16.61 -4.13
CA GLY A 80 -8.92 15.51 -3.28
C GLY A 80 -7.85 15.08 -2.26
N PHE A 81 -6.60 14.98 -2.68
CA PHE A 81 -5.48 14.65 -1.79
C PHE A 81 -5.21 15.75 -0.76
N ALA A 82 -5.30 17.02 -1.15
CA ALA A 82 -5.15 18.14 -0.22
C ALA A 82 -6.24 18.12 0.87
N ILE A 83 -7.49 17.86 0.49
CA ILE A 83 -8.62 17.75 1.44
C ILE A 83 -8.41 16.56 2.39
N ALA A 84 -8.07 15.38 1.84
CA ALA A 84 -7.79 14.19 2.66
C ALA A 84 -6.64 14.44 3.64
N SER A 85 -5.55 15.07 3.18
CA SER A 85 -4.40 15.42 4.01
C SER A 85 -4.76 16.38 5.14
N ALA A 86 -5.59 17.39 4.87
CA ALA A 86 -6.09 18.30 5.90
C ALA A 86 -6.92 17.56 6.96
N GLY A 87 -7.77 16.61 6.55
CA GLY A 87 -8.53 15.76 7.47
C GLY A 87 -7.63 14.92 8.37
N VAL A 88 -6.60 14.28 7.80
CA VAL A 88 -5.64 13.47 8.55
C VAL A 88 -4.83 14.33 9.53
N TRP A 89 -4.42 15.53 9.11
CA TRP A 89 -3.75 16.49 9.99
C TRP A 89 -4.61 16.91 11.17
N LEU A 90 -5.91 17.16 10.97
CA LEU A 90 -6.84 17.49 12.05
C LEU A 90 -6.95 16.35 13.08
N VAL A 91 -7.04 15.10 12.61
CA VAL A 91 -7.07 13.92 13.50
C VAL A 91 -5.79 13.79 14.33
N HIS A 92 -4.64 14.16 13.76
CA HIS A 92 -3.35 14.14 14.47
C HIS A 92 -3.17 15.32 15.42
N ARG A 93 -3.83 16.46 15.19
CA ARG A 93 -3.79 17.65 16.06
C ARG A 93 -4.75 17.58 17.24
N ALA A 94 -5.91 16.94 17.07
CA ALA A 94 -6.99 16.94 18.05
C ALA A 94 -6.82 15.96 19.23
N GLY A 95 -5.69 15.25 19.31
CA GLY A 95 -5.36 14.36 20.43
C GLY A 95 -3.89 14.42 20.78
#